data_AF-A0A9Q8V6V8-F1
#
_entry.id   AF-A0A9Q8V6V8-F1
#
_cell.length_a   1.000
_cell.length_b   1.000
_cell.length_c   1.000
_cell.angle_alpha   90.00
_cell.angle_beta   90.00
_cell.angle_gamma   90.00
#
_symmetry.space_group_name_H-M   'P 1'
#
loop_
_entity.id
_entity.type
_entity.pdbx_description
1 polymer ?
#
loop_
_entity_poly.entity_id
_entity_poly.type
_entity_poly.pdbx_seq_one_letter_code
_entity_poly.pdbx_strand_id
1 'polypeptide(L)'
;MAPDNDAGKASAPSAKMTSPPRDFEKLAPIPKGAKVQKRPLTRRQLPSSSKTPIVYVSSSTPFMSAVRRVQKHLDRSLRNATAAAPRNASLHARVEGLRRRAAAAAAAAAAAASSSGSGPCHHHGAGEADDDADPGATRVTVTGTGRAVEKVLGVAGWFEQKGDCLVALRTGTVGAVDDIVVENGEEEDESRVRMVSCLEVVVSLK
;
A
#
# COMPACT_ATOMS: atom_id res chain seq x y z
N MET A 1 -13.33 68.38 -20.86
CA MET A 1 -14.26 67.61 -21.72
C MET A 1 -13.66 66.22 -21.89
N ALA A 2 -14.08 65.24 -21.08
CA ALA A 2 -14.01 63.84 -21.50
C ALA A 2 -15.16 63.60 -22.49
N PRO A 3 -15.02 62.66 -23.43
CA PRO A 3 -15.50 61.27 -23.23
C PRO A 3 -14.47 60.23 -23.73
N ASP A 4 -14.22 59.10 -23.07
CA ASP A 4 -14.97 57.82 -22.93
C ASP A 4 -14.79 56.78 -24.07
N ASN A 5 -14.22 55.63 -23.67
CA ASN A 5 -14.31 54.25 -24.20
C ASN A 5 -13.67 53.86 -25.55
N ASP A 6 -12.86 52.80 -25.58
CA ASP A 6 -13.37 51.42 -25.58
C ASP A 6 -12.29 50.37 -25.24
N ALA A 7 -12.78 49.22 -24.76
CA ALA A 7 -12.06 48.11 -24.16
C ALA A 7 -11.27 47.24 -25.15
N GLY A 8 -10.14 46.70 -24.69
CA GLY A 8 -9.23 45.88 -25.50
C GLY A 8 -8.46 44.82 -24.72
N LYS A 9 -9.18 43.98 -23.98
CA LYS A 9 -8.84 42.57 -23.66
C LYS A 9 -7.44 42.31 -23.06
N ALA A 10 -7.33 42.45 -21.75
CA ALA A 10 -6.26 41.82 -20.97
C ALA A 10 -6.43 40.29 -21.00
N SER A 11 -5.70 39.60 -21.88
CA SER A 11 -5.49 38.17 -21.75
C SER A 11 -4.47 37.94 -20.64
N ALA A 12 -4.92 37.42 -19.50
CA ALA A 12 -4.06 37.00 -18.41
C ALA A 12 -2.94 36.08 -18.94
N PRO A 13 -1.66 36.30 -18.56
CA PRO A 13 -0.64 35.31 -18.82
C PRO A 13 -0.99 34.08 -17.96
N SER A 14 -1.44 33.02 -18.65
CA SER A 14 -1.68 31.71 -18.06
C SER A 14 -0.47 31.33 -17.20
N ALA A 15 -0.66 31.29 -15.88
CA ALA A 15 0.35 30.88 -14.93
C ALA A 15 0.84 29.47 -15.30
N LYS A 16 1.98 29.38 -15.99
CA LYS A 16 2.71 28.12 -16.12
C LYS A 16 3.16 27.76 -14.71
N MET A 17 2.47 26.82 -14.07
CA MET A 17 2.95 26.20 -12.84
C MET A 17 4.34 25.63 -13.15
N THR A 18 5.36 26.36 -12.74
CA THR A 18 6.74 25.95 -12.91
C THR A 18 6.99 25.00 -11.75
N SER A 19 6.92 23.69 -11.99
CA SER A 19 7.38 22.73 -11.01
C SER A 19 8.83 23.07 -10.67
N PRO A 20 9.24 23.16 -9.39
CA PRO A 20 10.61 23.50 -9.04
C PRO A 20 11.55 22.48 -9.71
N PRO A 21 12.68 22.93 -10.30
CA PRO A 21 13.68 22.01 -10.82
C PRO A 21 14.17 21.17 -9.65
N ARG A 22 13.99 19.86 -9.76
CA ARG A 22 14.63 18.92 -8.84
C ARG A 22 16.06 18.78 -9.31
N ASP A 23 16.93 19.66 -8.82
CA ASP A 23 18.37 19.55 -9.03
C ASP A 23 18.84 18.29 -8.30
N PHE A 24 18.96 17.18 -9.04
CA PHE A 24 19.51 15.96 -8.49
C PHE A 24 21.01 16.13 -8.38
N GLU A 25 21.48 16.57 -7.21
CA GLU A 25 22.90 16.61 -6.90
C GLU A 25 23.45 15.18 -6.99
N LYS A 26 24.23 14.92 -8.06
CA LYS A 26 24.79 13.61 -8.31
C LYS A 26 25.85 13.36 -7.25
N LEU A 27 25.65 12.30 -6.46
CA LEU A 27 26.64 11.87 -5.47
C LEU A 27 28.03 11.71 -6.12
N ALA A 28 29.07 12.06 -5.36
CA ALA A 28 30.45 11.96 -5.80
C ALA A 28 30.77 10.57 -6.40
N PRO A 29 31.62 10.49 -7.44
CA PRO A 29 32.11 9.21 -7.95
C PRO A 29 32.72 8.35 -6.84
N ILE A 30 32.56 7.03 -6.93
CA ILE A 30 33.19 6.10 -5.97
C ILE A 30 34.72 6.18 -6.15
N PRO A 31 35.50 6.27 -5.05
CA PRO A 31 36.95 6.32 -5.15
C PRO A 31 37.52 5.09 -5.87
N LYS A 32 38.63 5.29 -6.62
CA LYS A 32 39.26 4.22 -7.40
C LYS A 32 39.85 3.20 -6.43
N GLY A 33 39.46 1.92 -6.58
CA GLY A 33 39.90 0.84 -5.69
C GLY A 33 38.95 0.55 -4.52
N ALA A 34 37.81 1.24 -4.43
CA ALA A 34 36.81 0.97 -3.41
C ALA A 34 35.72 -0.01 -3.88
N LYS A 35 35.26 -0.87 -2.97
CA LYS A 35 34.23 -1.88 -3.20
C LYS A 35 32.95 -1.49 -2.46
N VAL A 36 31.81 -1.54 -3.16
CA VAL A 36 30.49 -1.31 -2.54
C VAL A 36 30.00 -2.58 -1.87
N GLN A 37 29.95 -2.58 -0.54
CA GLN A 37 29.35 -3.64 0.26
C GLN A 37 27.90 -3.27 0.57
N LYS A 38 26.95 -4.03 0.04
CA LYS A 38 25.51 -3.72 0.19
C LYS A 38 24.99 -4.20 1.53
N ARG A 39 24.35 -3.31 2.30
CA ARG A 39 23.62 -3.75 3.50
C ARG A 39 22.22 -4.27 3.13
N PRO A 40 21.65 -5.19 3.93
CA PRO A 40 20.25 -5.55 3.82
C PRO A 40 19.34 -4.33 3.99
N LEU A 41 18.21 -4.30 3.26
CA LEU A 41 17.21 -3.24 3.40
C LEU A 41 16.60 -3.27 4.80
N THR A 42 16.58 -2.12 5.48
CA THR A 42 15.87 -1.94 6.74
C THR A 42 14.38 -2.15 6.52
N ARG A 43 13.83 -3.19 7.16
CA ARG A 43 12.41 -3.50 7.08
C ARG A 43 11.63 -2.61 8.06
N ARG A 44 10.44 -2.13 7.67
CA ARG A 44 9.51 -1.50 8.63
C ARG A 44 9.16 -2.51 9.73
N GLN A 45 9.04 -2.03 10.97
CA GLN A 45 8.50 -2.85 12.04
C GLN A 45 7.10 -3.35 11.65
N LEU A 46 6.83 -4.63 11.92
CA LEU A 46 5.53 -5.20 11.61
C LEU A 46 4.48 -4.56 12.53
N PRO A 47 3.33 -4.12 12.00
CA PRO A 47 2.28 -3.59 12.84
C PRO A 47 1.80 -4.68 13.80
N SER A 48 1.62 -4.34 15.07
CA SER A 48 1.09 -5.25 16.09
C SER A 48 -0.37 -5.66 15.80
N SER A 49 -1.07 -4.87 14.98
CA SER A 49 -2.46 -5.13 14.61
C SER A 49 -2.60 -6.33 13.66
N SER A 50 -3.48 -7.26 14.04
CA SER A 50 -3.86 -8.39 13.20
C SER A 50 -4.66 -7.99 11.95
N LYS A 51 -5.16 -6.75 11.89
CA LYS A 51 -5.95 -6.21 10.78
C LYS A 51 -5.12 -5.74 9.58
N THR A 52 -3.82 -5.48 9.77
CA THR A 52 -2.93 -4.91 8.74
C THR A 52 -1.65 -5.72 8.55
N PRO A 53 -1.71 -7.05 8.28
CA PRO A 53 -0.50 -7.85 8.12
C PRO A 53 0.31 -7.44 6.89
N ILE A 54 1.64 -7.41 7.03
CA ILE A 54 2.58 -7.07 5.95
C ILE A 54 3.40 -8.30 5.56
N VAL A 55 3.40 -8.64 4.27
CA VAL A 55 4.15 -9.75 3.68
C VAL A 55 5.22 -9.18 2.75
N TYR A 56 6.49 -9.35 3.11
CA TYR A 56 7.58 -8.99 2.20
C TYR A 56 7.95 -10.16 1.30
N VAL A 57 8.20 -9.84 0.04
CA VAL A 57 8.55 -10.78 -1.02
C VAL A 57 9.96 -10.48 -1.50
N SER A 58 10.84 -11.49 -1.43
CA SER A 58 12.17 -11.45 -2.02
C SER A 58 12.14 -11.98 -3.45
N SER A 59 13.19 -11.70 -4.22
CA SER A 59 13.40 -12.32 -5.53
C SER A 59 13.54 -13.84 -5.46
N SER A 60 14.00 -14.41 -4.35
CA SER A 60 14.10 -15.86 -4.13
C SER A 60 12.80 -16.53 -3.70
N THR A 61 11.78 -15.76 -3.32
CA THR A 61 10.50 -16.31 -2.87
C THR A 61 9.77 -17.00 -4.04
N PRO A 62 9.34 -18.27 -3.90
CA PRO A 62 8.48 -18.93 -4.89
C PRO A 62 7.11 -18.24 -4.98
N PHE A 63 6.57 -18.10 -6.19
CA PHE A 63 5.32 -17.37 -6.45
C PHE A 63 4.15 -17.87 -5.58
N MET A 64 3.88 -19.18 -5.60
CA MET A 64 2.77 -19.77 -4.83
C MET A 64 2.96 -19.65 -3.31
N SER A 65 4.20 -19.54 -2.83
CA SER A 65 4.47 -19.27 -1.40
C SER A 65 4.02 -17.85 -1.01
N ALA A 66 4.20 -16.86 -1.87
CA ALA A 66 3.66 -15.52 -1.63
C ALA A 66 2.13 -15.53 -1.61
N VAL A 67 1.49 -16.16 -2.61
CA VAL A 67 0.02 -16.27 -2.70
C VAL A 67 -0.57 -16.95 -1.46
N ARG A 68 -0.04 -18.12 -1.06
CA ARG A 68 -0.54 -18.86 0.11
C ARG A 68 -0.35 -18.09 1.42
N ARG A 69 0.71 -17.29 1.56
CA ARG A 69 0.89 -16.41 2.73
C ARG A 69 -0.20 -15.35 2.80
N VAL A 70 -0.52 -14.70 1.69
CA VAL A 70 -1.61 -13.70 1.62
C VAL A 70 -2.95 -14.36 1.93
N GLN A 71 -3.27 -15.49 1.30
CA GLN A 71 -4.48 -16.26 1.59
C GLN A 71 -4.61 -16.61 3.07
N LYS A 72 -3.53 -17.07 3.71
CA LYS A 72 -3.54 -17.41 5.14
C LYS A 72 -3.91 -16.21 6.01
N HIS A 73 -3.46 -15.00 5.66
CA HIS A 73 -3.82 -13.78 6.38
C HIS A 73 -5.30 -13.42 6.19
N LEU A 74 -5.81 -13.47 4.95
CA LEU A 74 -7.23 -13.25 4.65
C LEU A 74 -8.12 -14.30 5.33
N ASP A 75 -7.72 -15.57 5.29
CA ASP A 75 -8.46 -16.67 5.92
C ASP A 75 -8.49 -16.56 7.45
N ARG A 76 -7.39 -16.08 8.06
CA ARG A 76 -7.31 -15.83 9.50
C ARG A 76 -8.23 -14.68 9.89
N SER A 77 -8.28 -13.61 9.10
CA SER A 77 -9.24 -12.53 9.30
C SER A 77 -10.68 -13.03 9.28
N LEU A 78 -11.04 -13.79 8.25
CA LEU A 78 -12.38 -14.37 8.15
C LEU A 78 -12.69 -15.28 9.34
N ARG A 79 -11.74 -16.03 9.89
CA ARG A 79 -12.01 -16.90 11.06
C ARG A 79 -12.32 -16.06 12.30
N ASN A 80 -11.60 -14.96 12.49
CA ASN A 80 -11.81 -14.04 13.61
C ASN A 80 -13.15 -13.29 13.48
N ALA A 81 -13.53 -12.90 12.25
CA ALA A 81 -14.81 -12.23 11.98
C ALA A 81 -16.01 -13.19 11.98
N THR A 82 -15.78 -14.48 11.70
CA THR A 82 -16.84 -15.48 11.49
C THR A 82 -16.54 -16.70 12.35
N ALA A 83 -16.77 -16.59 13.66
CA ALA A 83 -16.54 -17.69 14.61
C ALA A 83 -17.30 -19.00 14.28
N ALA A 84 -18.29 -18.95 13.38
CA ALA A 84 -19.18 -20.05 13.01
C ALA A 84 -18.97 -20.67 11.60
N ALA A 85 -17.93 -20.28 10.84
CA ALA A 85 -17.74 -20.84 9.49
C ALA A 85 -17.12 -22.26 9.51
N PRO A 86 -17.57 -23.18 8.62
CA PRO A 86 -17.05 -24.55 8.57
C PRO A 86 -15.54 -24.57 8.26
N ARG A 87 -14.83 -25.38 9.04
CA ARG A 87 -13.36 -25.37 9.17
C ARG A 87 -12.60 -25.71 7.87
N ASN A 88 -13.28 -26.31 6.90
CA ASN A 88 -12.76 -26.81 5.62
C ASN A 88 -13.33 -26.10 4.37
N ALA A 89 -14.06 -25.00 4.52
CA ALA A 89 -14.57 -24.26 3.36
C ALA A 89 -13.47 -23.43 2.66
N SER A 90 -13.58 -23.32 1.33
CA SER A 90 -12.69 -22.47 0.52
C SER A 90 -12.88 -20.98 0.84
N LEU A 91 -11.87 -20.16 0.58
CA LEU A 91 -11.95 -18.70 0.77
C LEU A 91 -13.17 -18.10 0.06
N HIS A 92 -13.43 -18.51 -1.19
CA HIS A 92 -14.58 -18.07 -1.97
C HIS A 92 -15.91 -18.37 -1.26
N ALA A 93 -16.12 -19.61 -0.78
CA ALA A 93 -17.34 -19.98 -0.07
C ALA A 93 -17.56 -19.15 1.22
N ARG A 94 -16.47 -18.73 1.87
CA ARG A 94 -16.50 -17.91 3.08
C ARG A 94 -16.78 -16.44 2.77
N VAL A 95 -16.20 -15.90 1.69
CA VAL A 95 -16.49 -14.56 1.17
C VAL A 95 -17.96 -14.46 0.78
N GLU A 96 -18.50 -15.45 0.07
CA GLU A 96 -19.93 -15.53 -0.24
C GLU A 96 -20.81 -15.60 1.01
N GLY A 97 -20.39 -16.35 2.04
CA GLY A 97 -21.08 -16.37 3.33
C GLY A 97 -21.03 -15.04 4.10
N LEU A 98 -19.98 -14.23 3.91
CA LEU A 98 -19.91 -12.87 4.43
C LEU A 98 -20.85 -11.94 3.66
N ARG A 99 -20.83 -11.99 2.32
CA ARG A 99 -21.74 -11.21 1.46
C ARG A 99 -23.20 -11.46 1.78
N ARG A 100 -23.61 -12.72 1.93
CA ARG A 100 -24.99 -13.08 2.31
C ARG A 100 -25.39 -12.51 3.68
N ARG A 101 -24.48 -12.52 4.67
CA ARG A 101 -24.75 -11.94 5.99
C ARG A 101 -24.77 -10.42 5.97
N ALA A 102 -23.86 -9.79 5.23
CA ALA A 102 -23.86 -8.34 5.04
C ALA A 102 -25.16 -7.89 4.34
N ALA A 103 -25.61 -8.61 3.31
CA ALA A 103 -26.88 -8.36 2.65
C ALA A 103 -28.08 -8.58 3.59
N ALA A 104 -28.09 -9.67 4.39
CA ALA A 104 -29.14 -9.91 5.37
C ALA A 104 -29.15 -8.85 6.49
N ALA A 105 -27.98 -8.40 6.96
CA ALA A 105 -27.86 -7.33 7.94
C ALA A 105 -28.30 -5.98 7.37
N ALA A 106 -27.97 -5.67 6.12
CA ALA A 106 -28.45 -4.48 5.43
C ALA A 106 -29.97 -4.51 5.22
N ALA A 107 -30.54 -5.66 4.86
CA ALA A 107 -31.98 -5.84 4.76
C ALA A 107 -32.69 -5.72 6.12
N ALA A 108 -32.10 -6.29 7.19
CA ALA A 108 -32.61 -6.14 8.55
C ALA A 108 -32.51 -4.69 9.06
N ALA A 109 -31.42 -3.97 8.74
CA ALA A 109 -31.26 -2.55 9.06
C ALA A 109 -32.26 -1.69 8.29
N ALA A 110 -32.53 -2.00 7.02
CA ALA A 110 -33.57 -1.33 6.24
C ALA A 110 -34.98 -1.59 6.80
N ALA A 111 -35.25 -2.80 7.30
CA ALA A 111 -36.50 -3.15 7.98
C ALA A 111 -36.61 -2.54 9.40
N ALA A 112 -35.49 -2.29 10.09
CA ALA A 112 -35.45 -1.60 11.37
C ALA A 112 -35.61 -0.07 11.21
N ALA A 113 -35.08 0.50 10.11
CA ALA A 113 -35.25 1.90 9.75
C ALA A 113 -36.69 2.25 9.36
N SER A 114 -37.48 1.28 8.87
CA SER A 114 -38.91 1.46 8.66
C SER A 114 -39.76 1.31 9.93
N SER A 115 -39.17 0.93 11.08
CA SER A 115 -39.88 0.69 12.34
C SER A 115 -39.40 1.52 13.55
N SER A 116 -38.33 2.33 13.44
CA SER A 116 -37.84 3.13 14.56
C SER A 116 -37.22 4.48 14.14
N GLY A 117 -37.88 5.58 14.53
CA GLY A 117 -37.29 6.92 14.53
C GLY A 117 -36.57 7.19 15.85
N SER A 118 -35.24 7.12 15.85
CA SER A 118 -34.35 7.67 16.91
C SER A 118 -32.90 7.58 16.42
N GLY A 119 -32.27 8.73 16.15
CA GLY A 119 -30.93 8.83 15.55
C GLY A 119 -29.78 8.43 16.48
N PRO A 120 -28.59 8.05 15.96
CA PRO A 120 -27.44 7.69 16.77
C PRO A 120 -26.56 8.90 17.14
N CYS A 121 -26.16 8.95 18.41
CA CYS A 121 -25.21 9.90 18.97
C CYS A 121 -23.76 9.59 18.53
N HIS A 122 -23.02 10.64 18.20
CA HIS A 122 -21.64 10.58 17.72
C HIS A 122 -20.66 10.62 18.90
N HIS A 123 -19.65 9.75 18.90
CA HIS A 123 -18.48 9.85 19.78
C HIS A 123 -17.26 10.26 18.95
N HIS A 124 -16.63 11.38 19.32
CA HIS A 124 -15.39 11.89 18.74
C HIS A 124 -14.18 11.05 19.18
N GLY A 125 -13.30 10.71 18.23
CA GLY A 125 -11.97 10.17 18.48
C GLY A 125 -11.06 10.47 17.28
N ALA A 126 -10.03 11.29 17.50
CA ALA A 126 -9.11 11.80 16.50
C ALA A 126 -8.10 10.73 16.03
N GLY A 127 -7.84 10.70 14.73
CA GLY A 127 -6.80 9.92 14.07
C GLY A 127 -6.72 10.28 12.59
N GLU A 128 -5.57 10.81 12.20
CA GLU A 128 -5.25 11.45 10.91
C GLU A 128 -5.51 10.56 9.66
N ALA A 129 -5.61 11.23 8.52
CA ALA A 129 -6.08 10.75 7.22
C ALA A 129 -5.35 9.52 6.65
N ASP A 130 -6.14 8.51 6.25
CA ASP A 130 -5.75 7.49 5.28
C ASP A 130 -7.00 7.07 4.46
N ASP A 131 -7.01 7.43 3.18
CA ASP A 131 -7.76 6.91 2.02
C ASP A 131 -8.94 5.92 2.27
N ASP A 132 -10.13 6.37 1.89
CA ASP A 132 -11.43 5.70 1.86
C ASP A 132 -11.38 4.16 1.70
N ALA A 133 -11.47 3.41 2.81
CA ALA A 133 -12.16 2.11 2.82
C ALA A 133 -12.43 1.60 4.26
N ASP A 134 -13.59 0.96 4.40
CA ASP A 134 -14.17 0.34 5.60
C ASP A 134 -13.22 0.08 6.79
N PRO A 135 -13.43 0.73 7.96
CA PRO A 135 -12.56 0.61 9.14
C PRO A 135 -12.60 -0.78 9.82
N GLY A 136 -13.42 -1.71 9.32
CA GLY A 136 -13.58 -3.07 9.84
C GLY A 136 -12.80 -4.15 9.08
N ALA A 137 -12.45 -3.92 7.81
CA ALA A 137 -11.92 -4.95 6.93
C ALA A 137 -10.40 -5.17 7.07
N THR A 138 -9.96 -6.43 7.10
CA THR A 138 -8.52 -6.75 7.10
C THR A 138 -7.89 -6.49 5.75
N ARG A 139 -6.77 -5.76 5.75
CA ARG A 139 -5.99 -5.41 4.56
C ARG A 139 -4.60 -6.05 4.65
N VAL A 140 -4.26 -6.91 3.68
CA VAL A 140 -2.95 -7.54 3.60
C VAL A 140 -2.07 -6.73 2.67
N THR A 141 -0.95 -6.19 3.17
CA THR A 141 0.00 -5.46 2.33
C THR A 141 1.13 -6.40 1.89
N VAL A 142 1.36 -6.50 0.60
CA VAL A 142 2.47 -7.26 0.00
C VAL A 142 3.49 -6.26 -0.53
N THR A 143 4.70 -6.30 0.00
CA THR A 143 5.77 -5.36 -0.37
C THR A 143 6.90 -6.09 -1.07
N GLY A 144 7.38 -5.54 -2.18
CA GLY A 144 8.58 -6.03 -2.84
C GLY A 144 9.36 -4.91 -3.52
N THR A 145 10.67 -5.08 -3.57
CA THR A 145 11.62 -4.08 -4.06
C THR A 145 12.49 -4.64 -5.18
N GLY A 146 12.91 -3.79 -6.12
CA GLY A 146 13.80 -4.20 -7.22
C GLY A 146 13.29 -5.41 -8.00
N ARG A 147 14.12 -6.47 -8.12
CA ARG A 147 13.75 -7.72 -8.84
C ARG A 147 12.50 -8.43 -8.32
N ALA A 148 12.06 -8.16 -7.09
CA ALA A 148 10.85 -8.76 -6.56
C ALA A 148 9.56 -8.10 -7.05
N VAL A 149 9.64 -6.89 -7.64
CA VAL A 149 8.47 -6.12 -8.10
C VAL A 149 7.64 -6.90 -9.12
N GLU A 150 8.29 -7.56 -10.09
CA GLU A 150 7.62 -8.41 -11.08
C GLU A 150 6.76 -9.50 -10.43
N LYS A 151 7.32 -10.19 -9.42
CA LYS A 151 6.58 -11.23 -8.68
C LYS A 151 5.41 -10.66 -7.89
N VAL A 152 5.61 -9.50 -7.26
CA VAL A 152 4.56 -8.82 -6.50
C VAL A 152 3.41 -8.41 -7.42
N LEU A 153 3.72 -7.91 -8.62
CA LEU A 153 2.72 -7.59 -9.63
C LEU A 153 1.97 -8.84 -10.11
N GLY A 154 2.66 -9.96 -10.32
CA GLY A 154 2.02 -11.23 -10.63
C GLY A 154 1.08 -11.71 -9.51
N VAL A 155 1.43 -11.49 -8.24
CA VAL A 155 0.56 -11.84 -7.10
C VAL A 155 -0.69 -10.97 -7.11
N ALA A 156 -0.57 -9.67 -7.43
CA ALA A 156 -1.70 -8.76 -7.58
C ALA A 156 -2.68 -9.27 -8.65
N GLY A 157 -2.18 -9.57 -9.85
CA GLY A 157 -3.01 -10.09 -10.95
C GLY A 157 -3.67 -11.43 -10.62
N TRP A 158 -3.01 -12.29 -9.84
CA TRP A 158 -3.61 -13.55 -9.40
C TRP A 158 -4.83 -13.35 -8.48
N PHE A 159 -4.78 -12.37 -7.56
CA PHE A 159 -5.90 -12.06 -6.68
C PHE A 159 -7.02 -11.30 -7.41
N GLU A 160 -6.67 -10.45 -8.38
CA GLU A 160 -7.62 -9.75 -9.22
C GLU A 160 -8.44 -10.73 -10.08
N GLN A 161 -7.78 -11.68 -10.74
CA GLN A 161 -8.43 -12.73 -11.55
C GLN A 161 -9.40 -13.61 -10.75
N LYS A 162 -9.18 -13.74 -9.43
CA LYS A 162 -10.07 -14.52 -8.57
C LYS A 162 -11.43 -13.87 -8.31
N GLY A 163 -11.56 -12.55 -8.48
CA GLY A 163 -12.83 -11.81 -8.30
C GLY A 163 -13.32 -11.61 -6.85
N ASP A 164 -12.75 -12.33 -5.88
CA ASP A 164 -13.15 -12.26 -4.46
C ASP A 164 -12.46 -11.14 -3.66
N CYS A 165 -11.45 -10.51 -4.25
CA CYS A 165 -10.57 -9.57 -3.56
C CYS A 165 -10.53 -8.23 -4.29
N LEU A 166 -10.43 -7.14 -3.54
CA LEU A 166 -10.03 -5.83 -4.03
C LEU A 166 -8.51 -5.70 -3.93
N VAL A 167 -7.90 -5.22 -5.01
CA VAL A 167 -6.44 -5.05 -5.11
C VAL A 167 -6.13 -3.59 -5.41
N ALA A 168 -5.27 -2.98 -4.60
CA ALA A 168 -4.77 -1.62 -4.82
C ALA A 168 -3.24 -1.63 -4.92
N LEU A 169 -2.69 -0.82 -5.82
CA LEU A 169 -1.25 -0.72 -6.06
C LEU A 169 -0.74 0.64 -5.58
N ARG A 170 0.38 0.64 -4.86
CA ARG A 170 1.12 1.85 -4.49
C ARG A 170 2.57 1.72 -4.89
N THR A 171 3.05 2.69 -5.64
CA THR A 171 4.47 2.83 -5.98
C THR A 171 5.17 3.63 -4.91
N GLY A 172 6.42 3.26 -4.62
CA GLY A 172 7.23 3.97 -3.63
C GLY A 172 8.72 3.84 -3.95
N THR A 173 9.54 4.51 -3.15
CA THR A 173 10.99 4.39 -3.21
C THR A 173 11.53 4.19 -1.80
N VAL A 174 12.50 3.30 -1.66
CA VAL A 174 13.12 2.94 -0.37
C VAL A 174 14.63 3.19 -0.47
N GLY A 175 15.18 3.90 0.51
CA GLY A 175 16.62 4.09 0.66
C GLY A 175 17.28 2.85 1.27
N ALA A 176 18.32 2.36 0.63
CA ALA A 176 19.22 1.32 1.11
C ALA A 176 20.55 1.97 1.51
N VAL A 177 21.09 1.68 2.69
CA VAL A 177 22.44 2.11 3.04
C VAL A 177 23.42 1.05 2.54
N ASP A 178 24.36 1.44 1.70
CA ASP A 178 25.46 0.59 1.24
C ASP A 178 26.77 1.21 1.78
N ASP A 179 27.75 0.37 2.10
CA ASP A 179 29.08 0.78 2.55
C ASP A 179 30.06 0.84 1.37
N ILE A 180 30.95 1.81 1.39
CA ILE A 180 32.10 1.89 0.51
C ILE A 180 33.33 1.53 1.34
N VAL A 181 33.93 0.40 1.02
CA VAL A 181 35.14 -0.08 1.69
C VAL A 181 36.33 0.11 0.75
N VAL A 182 37.37 0.79 1.23
CA VAL A 182 38.61 1.04 0.47
C VAL A 182 39.63 -0.05 0.80
N GLU A 183 40.15 -0.74 -0.22
CA GLU A 183 40.99 -1.94 -0.03
C GLU A 183 42.38 -1.63 0.58
N ASN A 184 42.84 -0.38 0.52
CA ASN A 184 44.17 0.03 0.99
C ASN A 184 44.19 0.76 2.35
N GLY A 185 43.10 0.80 3.10
CA GLY A 185 43.11 1.13 4.54
C GLY A 185 43.54 2.56 4.94
N GLU A 186 43.76 3.47 3.99
CA GLU A 186 44.16 4.86 4.25
C GLU A 186 42.96 5.82 4.31
N GLU A 187 41.77 5.41 3.86
CA GLU A 187 40.54 6.21 3.85
C GLU A 187 39.45 5.58 4.73
N GLU A 188 38.63 6.42 5.36
CA GLU A 188 37.53 6.01 6.24
C GLU A 188 36.40 5.32 5.44
N ASP A 189 35.77 4.31 6.04
CA ASP A 189 34.59 3.67 5.45
C ASP A 189 33.44 4.69 5.34
N GLU A 190 32.96 4.92 4.11
CA GLU A 190 31.84 5.81 3.85
C GLU A 190 30.53 5.03 3.68
N SER A 191 29.42 5.56 4.19
CA SER A 191 28.08 5.03 3.91
C SER A 191 27.35 5.88 2.87
N ARG A 192 26.79 5.24 1.83
CA ARG A 192 25.98 5.90 0.80
C ARG A 192 24.57 5.33 0.73
N VAL A 193 23.61 6.21 0.47
CA VAL A 193 22.22 5.81 0.25
C VAL A 193 21.96 5.51 -1.23
N ARG A 194 21.53 4.28 -1.52
CA ARG A 194 21.00 3.84 -2.81
C ARG A 194 19.47 3.87 -2.77
N MET A 195 18.86 4.57 -3.70
CA MET A 195 17.40 4.54 -3.88
C MET A 195 16.97 3.30 -4.68
N VAL A 196 15.94 2.59 -4.19
CA VAL A 196 15.39 1.40 -4.83
C VAL A 196 13.88 1.55 -4.99
N SER A 197 13.36 1.26 -6.19
CA SER A 197 11.92 1.23 -6.44
C SER A 197 11.24 0.12 -5.64
N CYS A 198 10.09 0.47 -5.07
CA CYS A 198 9.26 -0.39 -4.24
C CYS A 198 7.84 -0.43 -4.79
N LEU A 199 7.22 -1.60 -4.74
CA LEU A 199 5.80 -1.77 -5.02
C LEU A 199 5.12 -2.36 -3.78
N GLU A 200 4.06 -1.70 -3.33
CA GLU A 200 3.15 -2.19 -2.30
C GLU A 200 1.82 -2.56 -2.97
N VAL A 201 1.37 -3.78 -2.74
CA VAL A 201 0.07 -4.28 -3.17
C VAL A 201 -0.78 -4.48 -1.95
N VAL A 202 -1.92 -3.81 -1.87
CA VAL A 202 -2.90 -4.01 -0.80
C VAL A 202 -4.01 -4.91 -1.31
N VAL A 203 -4.20 -6.04 -0.63
CA VAL A 203 -5.27 -7.00 -0.92
C VAL A 203 -6.26 -6.98 0.22
N SER A 204 -7.54 -6.78 -0.10
CA SER A 204 -8.66 -6.83 0.84
C SER A 204 -9.80 -7.67 0.28
N LEU A 205 -10.68 -8.17 1.13
CA LEU A 205 -11.85 -8.94 0.69
C LEU A 205 -12.95 -7.99 0.20
N LYS A 206 -13.68 -8.40 -0.83
CA LYS A 206 -14.79 -7.64 -1.42
C LYS A 206 -16.14 -8.05 -0.86
#